data_AF-C0QIW1-F1
#
_entry.id   AF-C0QIW1-F1
#
_cell.length_a   1.000
_cell.length_b   1.000
_cell.length_c   1.000
_cell.angle_alpha   90.00
_cell.angle_beta   90.00
_cell.angle_gamma   90.00
#
_symmetry.space_group_name_H-M   'P 1'
#
loop_
_entity.id
_entity.type
_entity.pdbx_description
1 polymer ?
#
loop_
_entity_poly.entity_id
_entity_poly.type
_entity_poly.pdbx_seq_one_letter_code
_entity_poly.pdbx_strand_id
1 'polypeptide(L)'
;MSDFYINMFLDDEKLKKFEAAGLTDLVQEIDGKKAAQVGMTKKDQKKLIKGFEGLTFDANNACVLPEEGEKTLMNIILDMQSLDVMKFAITKLYNPLAGRGISGRGMSGR
;
A
#
# COMPACT_ATOMS: atom_id res chain seq x y z
N MET A 1 -6.06 -14.69 -9.39
CA MET A 1 -5.24 -14.92 -8.19
C MET A 1 -4.28 -13.76 -8.08
N SER A 2 -4.13 -13.16 -6.91
CA SER A 2 -3.14 -12.08 -6.72
C SER A 2 -1.75 -12.69 -6.68
N ASP A 3 -0.83 -12.14 -7.45
CA ASP A 3 0.55 -12.62 -7.52
C ASP A 3 1.44 -12.05 -6.40
N PHE A 4 1.01 -10.95 -5.77
CA PHE A 4 1.74 -10.22 -4.74
C PHE A 4 0.81 -9.72 -3.65
N TYR A 5 1.35 -9.46 -2.48
CA TYR A 5 0.60 -9.08 -1.29
C TYR A 5 1.26 -7.93 -0.52
N ILE A 6 0.47 -7.16 0.23
CA ILE A 6 0.97 -6.21 1.24
C ILE A 6 0.58 -6.75 2.60
N ASN A 7 1.56 -6.98 3.47
CA ASN A 7 1.34 -7.30 4.86
C ASN A 7 1.27 -5.98 5.63
N MET A 8 0.08 -5.65 6.12
CA MET A 8 -0.15 -4.53 7.02
C MET A 8 -0.40 -5.08 8.41
N PHE A 9 0.50 -4.83 9.35
CA PHE A 9 0.30 -5.26 10.73
C PHE A 9 -0.75 -4.39 11.39
N LEU A 10 -1.74 -5.05 11.98
CA LEU A 10 -2.87 -4.43 12.64
C LEU A 10 -2.65 -4.47 14.15
N ASP A 11 -2.29 -3.32 14.70
CA ASP A 11 -2.33 -3.07 16.13
C ASP A 11 -3.79 -2.97 16.64
N ASP A 12 -3.98 -2.96 17.95
CA ASP A 12 -5.29 -2.89 18.62
C ASP A 12 -6.19 -1.75 18.08
N GLU A 13 -5.62 -0.57 17.84
CA GLU A 13 -6.36 0.57 17.27
C GLU A 13 -6.79 0.32 15.83
N LYS A 14 -5.92 -0.29 15.02
CA LYS A 14 -6.20 -0.57 13.61
C LYS A 14 -7.24 -1.67 13.48
N LEU A 15 -7.17 -2.67 14.35
CA LEU A 15 -8.17 -3.74 14.47
C LEU A 15 -9.57 -3.21 14.72
N LYS A 16 -9.74 -2.31 15.68
CA LYS A 16 -11.06 -1.70 15.96
C LYS A 16 -11.65 -1.00 14.74
N LYS A 17 -10.81 -0.35 13.92
CA LYS A 17 -11.26 0.29 12.68
C LYS A 17 -11.66 -0.75 11.62
N PHE A 18 -10.93 -1.85 11.52
CA PHE A 18 -11.29 -2.97 10.64
C PHE A 18 -12.57 -3.67 11.09
N GLU A 19 -12.76 -3.86 12.41
CA GLU A 19 -13.99 -4.37 13.01
C GLU A 19 -15.18 -3.48 12.68
N ALA A 20 -15.04 -2.15 12.87
CA ALA A 20 -16.07 -1.18 12.54
C ALA A 20 -16.39 -1.16 11.03
N ALA A 21 -15.40 -1.44 10.19
CA ALA A 21 -15.57 -1.54 8.74
C ALA A 21 -16.07 -2.91 8.25
N GLY A 22 -16.21 -3.91 9.14
CA GLY A 22 -16.59 -5.27 8.75
C GLY A 22 -15.52 -6.03 7.96
N LEU A 23 -14.25 -5.65 8.12
CA LEU A 23 -13.10 -6.19 7.39
C LEU A 23 -12.32 -7.27 8.15
N THR A 24 -12.83 -7.71 9.30
CA THR A 24 -12.22 -8.73 10.16
C THR A 24 -12.02 -10.07 9.47
N ASP A 25 -12.93 -10.45 8.57
CA ASP A 25 -12.84 -11.68 7.79
C ASP A 25 -11.60 -11.73 6.89
N LEU A 26 -11.06 -10.55 6.55
CA LEU A 26 -9.91 -10.38 5.69
C LEU A 26 -8.60 -10.19 6.47
N VAL A 27 -8.69 -10.11 7.80
CA VAL A 27 -7.53 -10.07 8.71
C VAL A 27 -7.04 -11.50 8.91
N GLN A 28 -5.75 -11.71 8.68
CA GLN A 28 -5.08 -13.00 8.84
C GLN A 28 -3.97 -12.90 9.88
N GLU A 29 -3.60 -14.04 10.46
CA GLU A 29 -2.49 -14.11 11.40
C GLU A 29 -1.20 -14.42 10.64
N ILE A 30 -0.26 -13.46 10.65
CA ILE A 30 1.05 -13.59 10.05
C ILE A 30 2.07 -13.46 11.18
N ASP A 31 2.89 -14.49 11.37
CA ASP A 31 3.93 -14.51 12.41
C ASP A 31 3.37 -14.32 13.85
N GLY A 32 2.16 -14.85 14.10
CA GLY A 32 1.47 -14.70 15.39
C GLY A 32 0.89 -13.30 15.66
N LYS A 33 0.91 -12.42 14.64
CA LYS A 33 0.32 -11.07 14.71
C LYS A 33 -0.81 -10.94 13.70
N LYS A 34 -1.86 -10.21 14.08
CA LYS A 34 -2.95 -9.88 13.17
C LYS A 34 -2.45 -8.91 12.11
N ALA A 35 -2.64 -9.27 10.84
CA ALA A 35 -2.24 -8.48 9.70
C ALA A 35 -3.28 -8.56 8.58
N ALA A 36 -3.53 -7.45 7.90
CA ALA A 36 -4.32 -7.45 6.68
C ALA A 36 -3.40 -7.74 5.49
N GLN A 37 -3.78 -8.71 4.68
CA GLN A 37 -3.04 -9.03 3.47
C GLN A 37 -3.78 -8.47 2.24
N VAL A 38 -3.21 -7.43 1.66
CA VAL A 38 -3.83 -6.75 0.51
C VAL A 38 -3.26 -7.33 -0.78
N GLY A 39 -4.08 -8.07 -1.51
CA GLY A 39 -3.70 -8.65 -2.80
C GLY A 39 -3.48 -7.58 -3.87
N MET A 40 -2.40 -7.73 -4.63
CA MET A 40 -2.07 -6.84 -5.74
C MET A 40 -1.60 -7.61 -6.96
N THR A 41 -1.63 -6.94 -8.12
CA THR A 41 -1.06 -7.50 -9.35
C THR A 41 0.42 -7.15 -9.49
N LYS A 42 1.16 -7.91 -10.29
CA LYS A 42 2.56 -7.62 -10.64
C LYS A 42 2.78 -6.21 -11.20
N LYS A 43 1.77 -5.62 -11.85
CA LYS A 43 1.84 -4.25 -12.38
C LYS A 43 1.81 -3.22 -11.25
N ASP A 44 0.95 -3.42 -10.26
CA ASP A 44 0.83 -2.52 -9.11
C ASP A 44 2.07 -2.62 -8.24
N GLN A 45 2.59 -3.83 -8.03
CA GLN A 45 3.85 -4.08 -7.35
C GLN A 45 5.01 -3.27 -7.96
N LYS A 46 5.20 -3.34 -9.28
CA LYS A 46 6.25 -2.59 -9.98
C LYS A 46 6.10 -1.07 -9.85
N LYS A 47 4.86 -0.56 -9.79
CA LYS A 47 4.60 0.87 -9.56
C LYS A 47 4.93 1.25 -8.12
N LEU A 48 4.58 0.40 -7.17
CA LEU A 48 4.84 0.59 -5.74
C LEU A 48 6.34 0.68 -5.46
N ILE A 49 7.15 -0.24 -6.00
CA ILE A 49 8.62 -0.21 -5.89
C ILE A 49 9.20 1.08 -6.48
N LYS A 50 8.58 1.61 -7.54
CA LYS A 50 9.00 2.89 -8.14
C LYS A 50 8.54 4.12 -7.34
N GLY A 51 7.47 4.00 -6.57
CA GLY A 51 6.97 5.05 -5.70
C GLY A 51 7.67 5.09 -4.34
N PHE A 52 8.12 3.93 -3.87
CA PHE A 52 8.82 3.75 -2.59
C PHE A 52 10.19 3.12 -2.85
N GLU A 53 11.22 3.95 -2.91
CA GLU A 53 12.60 3.49 -3.00
C GLU A 53 12.94 2.66 -1.75
N GLY A 54 13.42 1.43 -1.96
CA GLY A 54 13.76 0.50 -0.88
C GLY A 54 12.62 -0.42 -0.44
N LEU A 55 11.47 -0.43 -1.12
CA LEU A 55 10.42 -1.40 -0.83
C LEU A 55 10.88 -2.82 -1.20
N THR A 56 10.99 -3.70 -0.21
CA THR A 56 11.40 -5.10 -0.38
C THR A 56 10.21 -6.05 -0.27
N PHE A 57 10.23 -7.10 -1.10
CA PHE A 57 9.27 -8.20 -1.02
C PHE A 57 9.97 -9.42 -0.43
N ASP A 58 9.26 -10.12 0.44
CA ASP A 58 9.68 -11.37 1.05
C ASP A 58 9.45 -12.55 0.08
N ALA A 59 9.92 -13.74 0.47
CA ALA A 59 9.74 -15.00 -0.28
C ALA A 59 8.27 -15.32 -0.60
N ASN A 60 7.33 -14.80 0.19
CA ASN A 60 5.89 -14.95 -0.02
C ASN A 60 5.31 -13.97 -1.07
N ASN A 61 6.15 -13.23 -1.80
CA ASN A 61 5.74 -12.11 -2.66
C ASN A 61 4.93 -11.04 -1.89
N ALA A 62 5.17 -10.93 -0.58
CA ALA A 62 4.53 -9.98 0.31
C ALA A 62 5.51 -8.85 0.67
N CYS A 63 5.04 -7.60 0.76
CA CYS A 63 5.85 -6.48 1.26
C CYS A 63 5.17 -5.78 2.44
N VAL A 64 5.96 -5.05 3.21
CA VAL A 64 5.45 -4.15 4.26
C VAL A 64 5.67 -2.72 3.76
N LEU A 65 4.60 -1.92 3.78
CA LEU A 65 4.72 -0.50 3.43
C LEU A 65 5.39 0.28 4.55
N PRO A 66 6.17 1.32 4.24
CA PRO A 66 6.61 2.28 5.25
C PRO A 66 5.39 3.04 5.79
N GLU A 67 5.54 3.68 6.95
CA GLU A 67 4.44 4.28 7.72
C GLU A 67 3.55 5.23 6.90
N GLU A 68 4.12 6.03 6.00
CA GLU A 68 3.37 6.91 5.10
C GLU A 68 2.48 6.14 4.09
N GLY A 69 3.04 5.08 3.50
CA GLY A 69 2.32 4.22 2.57
C GLY A 69 1.24 3.41 3.29
N GLU A 70 1.56 2.90 4.47
CA GLU A 70 0.63 2.15 5.32
C GLU A 70 -0.58 3.01 5.70
N LYS A 71 -0.36 4.21 6.25
CA LYS A 71 -1.44 5.15 6.62
C LYS A 71 -2.33 5.48 5.43
N THR A 72 -1.74 5.70 4.26
CA THR A 72 -2.50 5.99 3.04
C THR A 72 -3.36 4.80 2.63
N LEU A 73 -2.77 3.60 2.56
CA LEU A 73 -3.48 2.36 2.25
C LEU A 73 -4.62 2.13 3.24
N MET A 74 -4.34 2.28 4.54
CA MET A 74 -5.30 2.08 5.61
C MET A 74 -6.48 3.04 5.51
N ASN A 75 -6.24 4.33 5.29
CA ASN A 75 -7.32 5.31 5.11
C ASN A 75 -8.22 4.93 3.93
N ILE A 76 -7.64 4.48 2.81
CA ILE A 76 -8.41 4.05 1.64
C ILE A 76 -9.21 2.78 1.94
N ILE A 77 -8.62 1.81 2.65
CA ILE A 77 -9.32 0.59 3.08
C ILE A 77 -10.53 0.93 3.95
N LEU A 78 -10.38 1.87 4.89
CA LEU A 78 -11.46 2.29 5.77
C LEU A 78 -12.55 3.06 5.03
N ASP A 79 -12.17 3.92 4.08
CA ASP A 79 -13.10 4.70 3.27
C ASP A 79 -13.92 3.80 2.32
N MET A 80 -13.25 2.82 1.69
CA MET A 80 -13.87 1.88 0.76
C MET A 80 -14.47 0.65 1.44
N GLN A 81 -14.19 0.47 2.75
CA GLN A 81 -14.54 -0.72 3.53
C GLN A 81 -14.24 -2.03 2.78
N SER A 82 -13.07 -2.10 2.12
CA SER A 82 -12.68 -3.25 1.30
C SER A 82 -11.16 -3.40 1.20
N LEU A 83 -10.67 -4.63 0.98
CA LEU A 83 -9.27 -4.88 0.62
C LEU A 83 -8.99 -4.78 -0.88
N ASP A 84 -10.01 -4.76 -1.75
CA ASP A 84 -9.81 -4.60 -3.21
C ASP A 84 -9.51 -3.14 -3.62
N VAL A 85 -8.84 -2.40 -2.73
CA VAL A 85 -8.53 -0.99 -2.95
C VAL A 85 -7.26 -0.79 -3.75
N MET A 86 -6.54 -1.86 -4.08
CA MET A 86 -5.16 -1.75 -4.56
C MET A 86 -5.04 -0.99 -5.89
N LYS A 87 -6.05 -1.12 -6.78
CA LYS A 87 -6.14 -0.32 -8.01
C LYS A 87 -6.30 1.18 -7.75
N PHE A 88 -6.96 1.56 -6.67
CA PHE A 88 -7.13 2.96 -6.28
C PHE A 88 -5.94 3.45 -5.46
N ALA A 89 -5.52 2.66 -4.47
CA ALA A 89 -4.39 2.94 -3.62
C ALA A 89 -3.11 3.13 -4.42
N ILE A 90 -2.86 2.35 -5.47
CA ILE A 90 -1.67 2.55 -6.31
C ILE A 90 -1.65 3.93 -6.97
N THR A 91 -2.80 4.54 -7.28
CA THR A 91 -2.82 5.90 -7.86
C THR A 91 -2.43 6.98 -6.86
N LYS A 92 -2.63 6.71 -5.56
CA LYS A 92 -2.24 7.60 -4.45
C LYS A 92 -0.80 7.33 -3.99
N LEU A 93 -0.44 6.05 -3.87
CA LEU A 93 0.86 5.55 -3.43
C LEU A 93 1.95 5.71 -4.50
N TYR A 94 1.59 5.58 -5.77
CA TYR A 94 2.48 5.81 -6.90
C TYR A 94 2.02 7.04 -7.69
N ASN A 95 2.68 8.17 -7.41
CA ASN A 95 2.52 9.37 -8.21
C ASN A 95 3.71 9.50 -9.17
N PRO A 96 3.55 9.20 -10.48
CA PRO A 96 4.63 9.34 -11.46
C PRO A 96 5.11 10.79 -11.62
N LEU A 97 4.37 11.77 -11.10
CA LEU A 97 4.76 13.18 -11.07
C LEU A 97 5.53 13.57 -9.80
N ALA A 98 5.50 12.77 -8.72
CA ALA A 98 6.25 13.07 -7.49
C ALA A 98 7.78 12.88 -7.68
N GLY A 99 8.19 11.94 -8.54
CA GLY A 99 9.59 11.79 -8.99
C GLY A 99 9.97 12.71 -10.15
N ARG A 100 9.01 13.42 -10.75
CA ARG A 100 9.31 14.52 -11.67
C ARG A 100 9.47 15.77 -10.82
N GLY A 101 10.56 15.79 -10.05
CA GLY A 101 11.16 17.04 -9.66
C GLY A 101 11.15 17.93 -10.89
N ILE A 102 10.57 19.12 -10.72
CA ILE A 102 10.71 20.23 -11.66
C ILE A 102 12.19 20.62 -11.56
N SER A 103 13.07 19.79 -12.10
CA SER A 103 14.49 20.00 -12.19
C SER A 103 14.82 19.89 -13.67
N GLY A 104 14.88 21.05 -14.31
CA GLY A 104 15.39 21.22 -15.66
C GLY A 104 14.32 21.31 -16.74
N ARG A 105 13.74 22.49 -16.92
CA ARG A 105 13.91 23.33 -18.14
C ARG A 105 12.94 24.51 -18.08
N GLY A 106 13.48 25.67 -17.75
CA GLY A 106 12.71 26.91 -17.66
C GLY A 106 13.39 28.05 -16.90
N MET A 107 14.64 27.90 -16.46
CA MET A 107 15.53 29.05 -16.19
C MET A 107 16.54 29.11 -17.34
N SER A 108 16.73 30.32 -17.86
CA SER A 108 17.66 30.77 -18.91
C SER A 108 17.12 30.77 -20.35
N GLY A 109 16.81 31.98 -20.82
CA GLY A 109 16.53 32.24 -22.23
C GLY A 109 16.25 33.69 -22.62
N ARG A 110 17.07 34.64 -22.13
CA ARG A 110 17.19 36.06 -22.55
C ARG A 110 16.04 37.02 -22.27
#